data_AF-A0A7W3TB01-F1
#
_entry.id   AF-A0A7W3TB01-F1
#
_cell.length_a   1.000
_cell.length_b   1.000
_cell.length_c   1.000
_cell.angle_alpha   90.00
_cell.angle_beta   90.00
_cell.angle_gamma   90.00
#
_symmetry.space_group_name_H-M   'P 1'
#
loop_
_entity.id
_entity.type
_entity.pdbx_description
1 polymer ?
#
loop_
_entity_poly.entity_id
_entity_poly.type
_entity_poly.pdbx_seq_one_letter_code
_entity_poly.pdbx_strand_id
1 'polypeptide(L)'
;MSGTTHSASPAPPGPPATDTAGHLVLLYARRQVRALRDLRDAARAGDPDAVHRMRVACRRLRSCLRTHRTVLDRDRTRGAVEALRTLAAELGAERDREVLRHRLLKHLRELPPELVRGPIERRIRDRTAPGTGTGPTAPADPHEESRDPVGPAAH
;
A
#
# COMPACT_ATOMS: atom_id res chain seq x y z
N MET A 1 -44.25 -52.65 19.22
CA MET A 1 -42.85 -53.12 19.11
C MET A 1 -42.46 -53.13 17.65
N SER A 2 -41.44 -52.35 17.28
CA SER A 2 -40.40 -52.68 16.29
C SER A 2 -39.53 -51.42 16.16
N GLY A 3 -38.30 -51.55 16.64
CA GLY A 3 -37.36 -50.46 16.84
C GLY A 3 -36.79 -49.92 15.54
N THR A 4 -36.59 -48.61 15.54
CA THR A 4 -35.71 -47.91 14.61
C THR A 4 -34.31 -47.94 15.18
N THR A 5 -33.36 -48.59 14.52
CA THR A 5 -31.93 -48.31 14.68
C THR A 5 -31.26 -48.36 13.32
N HIS A 6 -31.23 -47.21 12.63
CA HIS A 6 -30.24 -46.98 11.59
C HIS A 6 -28.89 -46.77 12.31
N SER A 7 -28.07 -47.82 12.31
CA SER A 7 -26.69 -47.76 12.81
C SER A 7 -25.87 -46.84 11.90
N ALA A 8 -25.68 -45.59 12.32
CA ALA A 8 -24.75 -44.67 11.67
C ALA A 8 -23.31 -45.15 11.91
N SER A 9 -22.64 -45.57 10.83
CA SER A 9 -21.23 -45.93 10.82
C SER A 9 -20.36 -44.70 11.16
N PRO A 10 -19.32 -44.81 12.01
CA PRO A 10 -18.45 -43.69 12.32
C PRO A 10 -17.64 -43.27 11.09
N ALA A 11 -17.71 -41.99 10.73
CA ALA A 11 -16.93 -41.39 9.65
C ALA A 11 -15.41 -41.58 9.90
N PRO A 12 -14.61 -41.77 8.84
CA PRO A 12 -13.18 -42.03 8.99
C PRO A 12 -12.47 -40.87 9.71
N PRO A 13 -11.42 -41.16 10.51
CA PRO A 13 -10.65 -40.11 11.17
C PRO A 13 -10.06 -39.17 10.12
N GLY A 14 -10.28 -37.88 10.30
CA GLY A 14 -9.73 -36.84 9.42
C GLY A 14 -8.19 -36.88 9.38
N PRO A 15 -7.58 -36.28 8.35
CA PRO A 15 -6.13 -36.22 8.22
C PRO A 15 -5.49 -35.55 9.45
N PRO A 16 -4.24 -35.90 9.80
CA PRO A 16 -3.55 -35.35 10.96
C PRO A 16 -3.46 -33.82 10.88
N ALA A 17 -3.52 -33.15 12.03
CA ALA A 17 -3.65 -31.69 12.12
C ALA A 17 -2.57 -30.92 11.32
N THR A 18 -1.37 -31.49 11.16
CA THR A 18 -0.24 -30.94 10.41
C THR A 18 -0.49 -30.88 8.89
N ASP A 19 -1.35 -31.75 8.35
CA ASP A 19 -1.67 -31.84 6.91
C ASP A 19 -2.96 -31.11 6.55
N THR A 20 -3.53 -30.36 7.49
CA THR A 20 -4.76 -29.61 7.25
C THR A 20 -4.49 -28.29 6.52
N ALA A 21 -5.44 -27.85 5.69
CA ALA A 21 -5.41 -26.52 5.09
C ALA A 21 -5.24 -25.41 6.13
N GLY A 22 -5.80 -25.58 7.34
CA GLY A 22 -5.62 -24.66 8.45
C GLY A 22 -4.19 -24.55 8.96
N HIS A 23 -3.47 -25.67 9.03
CA HIS A 23 -2.06 -25.67 9.41
C HIS A 23 -1.20 -24.88 8.41
N LEU A 24 -1.41 -25.10 7.11
CA LEU A 24 -0.70 -24.38 6.06
C LEU A 24 -0.99 -22.86 6.09
N VAL A 25 -2.24 -22.49 6.33
CA VAL A 25 -2.64 -21.07 6.50
C VAL A 25 -1.94 -20.44 7.70
N LEU A 26 -1.93 -21.11 8.85
CA LEU A 26 -1.25 -20.63 10.05
C LEU A 26 0.27 -20.54 9.85
N LEU A 27 0.88 -21.52 9.17
CA LEU A 27 2.30 -21.49 8.82
C LEU A 27 2.63 -20.29 7.93
N TYR A 28 1.81 -20.05 6.90
CA TYR A 28 1.96 -18.89 6.03
C TYR A 28 1.83 -17.57 6.78
N ALA A 29 0.80 -17.45 7.64
CA ALA A 29 0.58 -16.26 8.45
C ALA A 29 1.77 -15.97 9.38
N ARG A 30 2.27 -17.01 10.07
CA ARG A 30 3.47 -16.91 10.92
C ARG A 30 4.70 -16.44 10.13
N ARG A 31 4.88 -16.92 8.90
CA ARG A 31 5.98 -16.46 8.02
C ARG A 31 5.86 -14.97 7.71
N GLN A 32 4.66 -14.47 7.40
CA GLN A 32 4.48 -13.04 7.17
C GLN A 32 4.74 -12.21 8.44
N VAL A 33 4.29 -12.69 9.61
CA VAL A 33 4.54 -12.00 10.89
C VAL A 33 6.03 -11.94 11.21
N ARG A 34 6.80 -13.02 10.96
CA ARG A 34 8.26 -13.00 11.10
C ARG A 34 8.90 -11.97 10.17
N ALA A 35 8.53 -11.97 8.89
CA ALA A 35 9.03 -10.97 7.95
C ALA A 35 8.77 -9.53 8.41
N LEU A 36 7.59 -9.25 8.99
CA LEU A 36 7.30 -7.92 9.56
C LEU A 36 8.21 -7.55 10.74
N ARG A 37 8.58 -8.52 11.58
CA ARG A 37 9.49 -8.31 12.71
C ARG A 37 10.91 -8.08 12.22
N ASP A 38 11.38 -8.90 11.29
CA ASP A 38 12.75 -8.84 10.76
C ASP A 38 13.01 -7.55 9.98
N LEU A 39 11.99 -7.01 9.31
CA LEU A 39 12.09 -5.77 8.52
C LEU A 39 11.90 -4.50 9.35
N ARG A 40 11.49 -4.60 10.62
CA ARG A 40 11.02 -3.46 11.41
C ARG A 40 12.09 -2.37 11.55
N ASP A 41 13.32 -2.76 11.89
CA ASP A 41 14.36 -1.79 12.22
C ASP A 41 14.92 -1.13 10.95
N ALA A 42 15.07 -1.89 9.86
CA ALA A 42 15.44 -1.35 8.55
C ALA A 42 14.36 -0.42 7.96
N ALA A 43 13.08 -0.78 8.11
CA ALA A 43 11.97 0.08 7.70
C ALA A 43 11.91 1.38 8.53
N ARG A 44 12.22 1.32 9.84
CA ARG A 44 12.35 2.51 10.70
C ARG A 44 13.54 3.38 10.32
N ALA A 45 14.64 2.78 9.88
CA ALA A 45 15.79 3.49 9.32
C ALA A 45 15.52 4.08 7.93
N GLY A 46 14.35 3.80 7.34
CA GLY A 46 13.95 4.33 6.03
C GLY A 46 14.60 3.62 4.86
N ASP A 47 15.02 2.35 4.99
CA ASP A 47 15.46 1.54 3.84
C ASP A 47 14.29 1.31 2.86
N PRO A 48 14.36 1.79 1.60
CA PRO A 48 13.30 1.61 0.60
C PRO A 48 12.91 0.16 0.36
N ASP A 49 13.89 -0.75 0.33
CA ASP A 49 13.64 -2.16 0.05
C ASP A 49 12.99 -2.87 1.25
N ALA A 50 13.37 -2.49 2.46
CA ALA A 50 12.71 -2.97 3.67
C ALA A 50 11.26 -2.48 3.74
N VAL A 51 10.98 -1.20 3.48
CA VAL A 51 9.62 -0.64 3.44
C VAL A 51 8.76 -1.36 2.38
N HIS A 52 9.31 -1.57 1.18
CA HIS A 52 8.60 -2.30 0.13
C HIS A 52 8.26 -3.73 0.56
N ARG A 53 9.25 -4.49 1.05
CA ARG A 53 9.05 -5.87 1.53
C ARG A 53 8.05 -5.93 2.70
N MET A 54 8.07 -4.96 3.60
CA MET A 54 7.16 -4.88 4.74
C MET A 54 5.72 -4.60 4.29
N ARG A 55 5.51 -3.71 3.30
CA ARG A 55 4.19 -3.47 2.68
C ARG A 55 3.67 -4.72 1.97
N VAL A 56 4.54 -5.45 1.26
CA VAL A 56 4.18 -6.73 0.61
C VAL A 56 3.74 -7.77 1.65
N ALA A 57 4.48 -7.91 2.76
CA ALA A 57 4.13 -8.82 3.85
C ALA A 57 2.80 -8.44 4.51
N CYS A 58 2.54 -7.14 4.76
CA CYS A 58 1.26 -6.65 5.28
C CYS A 58 0.09 -7.01 4.35
N ARG A 59 0.22 -6.75 3.04
CA ARG A 59 -0.82 -7.09 2.04
C ARG A 59 -1.10 -8.59 2.01
N ARG A 60 -0.04 -9.41 1.97
CA ARG A 60 -0.13 -10.87 1.94
C ARG A 60 -0.82 -11.43 3.19
N LEU A 61 -0.44 -10.94 4.37
CA LEU A 61 -1.06 -11.34 5.62
C LEU A 61 -2.54 -10.94 5.66
N ARG A 62 -2.89 -9.72 5.26
CA ARG A 62 -4.29 -9.29 5.15
C ARG A 62 -5.11 -10.17 4.21
N SER A 63 -4.59 -10.49 3.03
CA SER A 63 -5.28 -11.38 2.09
C SER A 63 -5.49 -12.77 2.69
N CYS A 64 -4.45 -13.35 3.31
CA CYS A 64 -4.55 -14.65 3.98
C CYS A 64 -5.66 -14.66 5.05
N LEU A 65 -5.66 -13.68 5.96
CA LEU A 65 -6.68 -13.57 7.00
C LEU A 65 -8.09 -13.34 6.43
N ARG A 66 -8.22 -12.60 5.32
CA ARG A 66 -9.52 -12.33 4.69
C ARG A 66 -10.06 -13.49 3.86
N THR A 67 -9.21 -14.34 3.30
CA THR A 67 -9.62 -15.43 2.40
C THR A 67 -9.96 -16.70 3.17
N HIS A 68 -9.21 -17.00 4.25
CA HIS A 68 -9.39 -18.25 5.00
C HIS A 68 -10.36 -18.13 6.18
N ARG A 69 -11.48 -17.42 5.98
CA ARG A 69 -12.50 -17.15 7.02
C ARG A 69 -13.23 -18.40 7.52
N THR A 70 -13.20 -19.48 6.76
CA THR A 70 -13.79 -20.77 7.14
C THR A 70 -12.94 -21.50 8.18
N VAL A 71 -11.66 -21.13 8.31
CA VAL A 71 -10.70 -21.76 9.23
C VAL A 71 -10.22 -20.78 10.31
N LEU A 72 -10.40 -19.47 10.09
CA LEU A 72 -10.03 -18.41 11.01
C LEU A 72 -11.27 -17.63 11.45
N ASP A 73 -11.43 -17.49 12.77
CA ASP A 73 -12.49 -16.68 13.37
C ASP A 73 -12.37 -15.21 12.91
N ARG A 74 -13.43 -14.70 12.29
CA ARG A 74 -13.50 -13.35 11.72
C ARG A 74 -13.39 -12.28 12.82
N ASP A 75 -14.04 -12.48 13.95
CA ASP A 75 -14.10 -11.46 15.00
C ASP A 75 -12.74 -11.34 15.68
N ARG A 76 -12.02 -12.46 15.81
CA ARG A 76 -10.64 -12.47 16.32
C ARG A 76 -9.63 -11.87 15.34
N THR A 77 -9.85 -11.97 14.04
CA THR A 77 -8.90 -11.48 13.01
C THR A 77 -9.16 -10.05 12.54
N ARG A 78 -10.35 -9.50 12.78
CA ARG A 78 -10.74 -8.14 12.37
C ARG A 78 -9.75 -7.08 12.87
N GLY A 79 -9.40 -7.12 14.16
CA GLY A 79 -8.45 -6.18 14.75
C GLY A 79 -7.07 -6.23 14.08
N ALA A 80 -6.59 -7.43 13.79
CA ALA A 80 -5.31 -7.62 13.09
C ALA A 80 -5.35 -7.09 11.66
N VAL A 81 -6.44 -7.31 10.92
CA VAL A 81 -6.61 -6.80 9.55
C VAL A 81 -6.61 -5.27 9.52
N GLU A 82 -7.27 -4.63 10.49
CA GLU A 82 -7.29 -3.18 10.62
C GLU A 82 -5.92 -2.61 11.02
N ALA A 83 -5.24 -3.21 12.00
CA ALA A 83 -3.89 -2.79 12.37
C ALA A 83 -2.91 -2.89 11.19
N LEU A 84 -2.99 -3.96 10.39
CA LEU A 84 -2.19 -4.11 9.18
C LEU A 84 -2.56 -3.10 8.08
N ARG A 85 -3.81 -2.63 8.05
CA ARG A 85 -4.24 -1.57 7.13
C ARG A 85 -3.62 -0.24 7.52
N THR A 86 -3.69 0.12 8.80
CA THR A 86 -3.07 1.33 9.35
C THR A 86 -1.56 1.33 9.10
N LEU A 87 -0.88 0.24 9.47
CA LEU A 87 0.56 0.09 9.25
C LEU A 87 0.97 0.25 7.78
N ALA A 88 0.23 -0.37 6.85
CA ALA A 88 0.53 -0.26 5.42
C ALA A 88 0.29 1.15 4.87
N ALA A 89 -0.64 1.92 5.46
CA ALA A 89 -0.88 3.31 5.10
C ALA A 89 0.22 4.24 5.61
N GLU A 90 0.64 4.05 6.86
CA GLU A 90 1.76 4.78 7.47
C GLU A 90 3.08 4.57 6.71
N LEU A 91 3.34 3.34 6.25
CA LEU A 91 4.50 3.00 5.43
C LEU A 91 4.47 3.61 4.01
N GLY A 92 3.33 4.17 3.56
CA GLY A 92 3.15 4.67 2.20
C GLY A 92 3.06 6.18 2.04
N ALA A 93 2.61 6.91 3.07
CA ALA A 93 2.23 8.31 2.95
C ALA A 93 3.37 9.25 2.54
N GLU A 94 4.58 9.01 3.05
CA GLU A 94 5.74 9.90 2.79
C GLU A 94 6.57 9.43 1.59
N ARG A 95 6.74 8.10 1.44
CA ARG A 95 7.68 7.52 0.47
C ARG A 95 7.11 7.28 -0.92
N ASP A 96 5.79 7.19 -1.12
CA ASP A 96 5.22 7.01 -2.46
C ASP A 96 5.53 8.22 -3.38
N ARG A 97 5.61 9.44 -2.82
CA ARG A 97 6.00 10.65 -3.55
C ARG A 97 7.48 10.64 -3.92
N GLU A 98 8.35 10.18 -3.03
CA GLU A 98 9.79 10.10 -3.28
C GLU A 98 10.14 9.02 -4.30
N VAL A 99 9.47 7.87 -4.24
CA VAL A 99 9.65 6.79 -5.22
C VAL A 99 9.12 7.21 -6.59
N LEU A 100 7.95 7.89 -6.65
CA LEU A 100 7.42 8.44 -7.89
C LEU A 100 8.38 9.51 -8.48
N ARG A 101 8.90 10.42 -7.65
CA ARG A 101 9.92 11.40 -8.01
C ARG A 101 11.15 10.72 -8.62
N HIS A 102 11.71 9.75 -7.91
CA HIS A 102 12.91 9.04 -8.34
C HIS A 102 12.71 8.32 -9.67
N ARG A 103 11.57 7.63 -9.86
CA ARG A 103 11.24 6.94 -11.11
C ARG A 103 11.05 7.91 -12.28
N LEU A 104 10.29 8.99 -12.08
CA LEU A 104 10.06 9.99 -13.11
C LEU A 104 11.36 10.68 -13.53
N LEU A 105 12.22 11.05 -12.58
CA LEU A 105 13.52 11.64 -12.87
C LEU A 105 14.47 10.66 -13.57
N LYS A 106 14.44 9.38 -13.20
CA LYS A 106 15.23 8.33 -13.86
C LYS A 106 14.82 8.19 -15.33
N HIS A 107 13.53 8.03 -15.61
CA HIS A 107 13.04 7.94 -16.98
C HIS A 107 13.35 9.20 -17.78
N LEU A 108 13.25 10.38 -17.17
CA LEU A 108 13.60 11.64 -17.84
C LEU A 108 15.06 11.68 -18.33
N ARG A 109 15.99 11.09 -17.57
CA ARG A 109 17.41 11.02 -17.93
C ARG A 109 17.72 9.97 -18.99
N GLU A 110 16.83 9.00 -19.16
CA GLU A 110 16.93 7.94 -20.18
C GLU A 110 16.33 8.41 -21.52
N LEU A 111 15.61 9.54 -21.55
CA LEU A 111 15.06 10.11 -22.78
C LEU A 111 16.14 10.87 -23.58
N PRO A 112 16.11 10.77 -24.93
CA PRO A 112 16.86 11.67 -25.80
C PRO A 112 16.55 13.14 -25.47
N PRO A 113 17.55 14.02 -25.41
CA PRO A 113 17.37 15.40 -24.97
C PRO A 113 16.41 16.19 -25.88
N GLU A 114 16.24 15.79 -27.15
CA GLU A 114 15.29 16.42 -28.08
C GLU A 114 13.82 16.22 -27.66
N LEU A 115 13.54 15.20 -26.84
CA LEU A 115 12.20 14.88 -26.33
C LEU A 115 11.92 15.52 -24.95
N VAL A 116 12.92 16.11 -24.31
CA VAL A 116 12.80 16.74 -23.00
C VAL A 116 12.34 18.20 -23.17
N ARG A 117 11.03 18.45 -23.00
CA ARG A 117 10.46 19.79 -23.16
C ARG A 117 10.49 20.62 -21.89
N GLY A 118 11.16 21.78 -21.95
CA GLY A 118 11.10 22.81 -20.91
C GLY A 118 11.62 22.34 -19.53
N PRO A 119 11.25 23.02 -18.43
CA PRO A 119 11.78 22.74 -17.09
C PRO A 119 11.05 21.55 -16.43
N ILE A 120 10.83 20.46 -17.16
CA ILE A 120 10.06 19.30 -16.72
C ILE A 120 10.69 18.64 -15.48
N GLU A 121 12.02 18.62 -15.38
CA GLU A 121 12.72 18.10 -14.20
C GLU A 121 12.39 18.89 -12.93
N ARG A 122 12.36 20.23 -13.04
CA ARG A 122 11.97 21.12 -11.95
C ARG A 122 10.52 20.90 -11.56
N ARG A 123 9.62 20.82 -12.54
CA ARG A 123 8.18 20.54 -12.31
C ARG A 123 7.94 19.21 -11.62
N ILE A 124 8.69 18.17 -11.97
CA ILE A 124 8.63 16.87 -11.29
C ILE A 124 9.05 17.03 -9.83
N ARG A 125 10.16 17.71 -9.54
CA ARG A 125 10.61 17.95 -8.16
C ARG A 125 9.60 18.77 -7.37
N ASP A 126 9.09 19.87 -7.92
CA ASP A 126 8.17 20.78 -7.25
C ASP A 126 6.85 20.07 -6.86
N ARG A 127 6.28 19.26 -7.76
CA ARG A 127 5.01 18.55 -7.51
C ARG A 127 5.15 17.30 -6.65
N THR A 128 6.36 16.78 -6.49
CA THR A 128 6.64 15.58 -5.68
C THR A 128 7.45 15.91 -4.43
N ALA A 129 7.60 17.19 -4.11
CA ALA A 129 8.17 17.63 -2.85
C ALA A 129 7.31 17.09 -1.68
N PRO A 130 7.94 16.72 -0.54
CA PRO A 130 7.20 16.35 0.65
C PRO A 130 6.29 17.51 1.06
N GLY A 131 5.03 17.21 1.37
CA GLY A 131 4.08 18.23 1.78
C GLY A 131 4.46 18.75 3.16
N THR A 132 5.08 19.92 3.25
CA THR A 132 5.29 20.63 4.51
C THR A 132 3.97 21.22 5.00
N GLY A 133 3.06 20.36 5.48
CA GLY A 133 1.96 20.72 6.39
C GLY A 133 1.17 22.00 6.11
N THR A 134 1.03 22.44 4.86
CA THR A 134 0.25 23.62 4.47
C THR A 134 -0.68 23.18 3.34
N GLY A 135 -1.98 23.46 3.51
CA GLY A 135 -3.04 23.07 2.57
C GLY A 135 -2.77 23.54 1.14
N PRO A 136 -3.52 23.01 0.16
CA PRO A 136 -3.28 23.26 -1.25
C PRO A 136 -3.55 24.73 -1.60
N THR A 137 -2.49 25.54 -1.69
CA THR A 137 -2.53 26.77 -2.48
C THR A 137 -2.34 26.37 -3.93
N ALA A 138 -3.44 26.41 -4.70
CA ALA A 138 -3.38 26.26 -6.14
C ALA A 138 -2.40 27.31 -6.72
N PRO A 139 -1.51 26.95 -7.66
CA PRO A 139 -0.72 27.95 -8.36
C PRO A 139 -1.66 28.77 -9.26
N ALA A 140 -1.61 30.09 -9.10
CA ALA A 140 -2.22 31.03 -10.02
C ALA A 140 -1.69 30.77 -11.44
N ASP A 141 -2.60 30.68 -12.40
CA ASP A 141 -2.30 30.60 -13.83
C ASP A 141 -1.57 31.87 -14.27
N PRO A 142 -0.40 31.78 -14.94
CA PRO A 142 0.30 32.95 -15.47
C PRO A 142 -0.22 33.38 -16.86
N HIS A 143 -1.48 33.09 -17.19
CA HIS A 143 -2.13 33.50 -18.43
C HIS A 143 -3.39 34.33 -18.12
N GLU A 144 -3.24 35.42 -17.35
CA GLU A 144 -4.21 36.52 -17.38
C GLU A 144 -3.63 37.66 -18.22
N GLU A 145 -3.89 37.45 -19.49
CA GLU A 145 -3.80 38.32 -20.65
C GLU A 145 -4.08 39.80 -20.37
N SER A 146 -3.08 40.62 -20.70
CA SER A 146 -3.20 41.84 -21.50
C SER A 146 -4.62 42.41 -21.63
N ARG A 147 -4.95 43.38 -20.77
CA ARG A 147 -5.94 44.40 -21.13
C ARG A 147 -5.22 45.72 -21.30
N ASP A 148 -5.19 46.15 -22.55
CA ASP A 148 -4.69 47.43 -23.02
C ASP A 148 -5.25 48.62 -22.22
N PRO A 149 -4.47 49.69 -22.06
CA PRO A 149 -4.99 50.95 -21.56
C PRO A 149 -5.75 51.67 -22.70
N VAL A 150 -7.07 51.74 -22.58
CA VAL A 150 -7.85 52.73 -23.33
C VAL A 150 -7.63 54.09 -22.65
N GLY A 151 -6.82 54.95 -23.27
CA GLY A 151 -6.84 56.39 -22.97
C GLY A 151 -8.04 57.08 -23.60
N PRO A 152 -8.08 58.42 -23.63
CA PRO A 152 -8.08 59.35 -22.51
C PRO A 152 -9.45 60.07 -22.43
N ALA A 153 -9.82 60.62 -21.27
CA ALA A 153 -10.96 61.54 -21.18
C ALA A 153 -10.68 62.70 -20.20
N ALA A 154 -10.56 63.88 -20.81
CA ALA A 154 -10.87 65.23 -20.35
C ALA A 154 -11.23 65.46 -18.87
N HIS A 155 -10.58 66.45 -18.24
CA HIS A 155 -11.19 67.77 -18.00
C HIS A 155 -10.11 68.81 -17.65
#